data_AF-W0RGK9-F1
#
_entry.id   AF-W0RGK9-F1
#
_cell.length_a   1.000
_cell.length_b   1.000
_cell.length_c   1.000
_cell.angle_alpha   90.00
_cell.angle_beta   90.00
_cell.angle_gamma   90.00
#
_symmetry.space_group_name_H-M   'P 1'
#
loop_
_entity.id
_entity.type
_entity.pdbx_description
1 polymer ?
#
loop_
_entity_poly.entity_id
_entity_poly.type
_entity_poly.pdbx_seq_one_letter_code
_entity_poly.pdbx_strand_id
1 'polypeptide(L)'
;MYDEADLSRVRTVPIARRPNKVRAEEFAKPPAAGGHSFVDFLDSLPDVLVARDFARVVDAVVDAARGGKGVVVMLGGHVVKTGCAPVLVDLFRRGIVTHVAMNGSAAIHDYEIARFGGTSEDVAAGLRDGTFGMAEETGRGLNEAFAAGMREGWGMGESVARALDVEPSLAHPELSVILNAWRLGVPATVHAALGAEIIHQHPTANGAAIGDTSHRDFRRLAGSLPRLDDGGVVLNLGSAVIMPEVFLKALTIARNLHDGRPQGFVTCDLDMQRHYRPRMNVVQRPTLQSGRGYEITGHHEIMVPLLAWAVVERLG
;
A
#
# COMPACT_ATOMS: atom_id res chain seq x y z
N MET A 1 -20.46 30.95 41.90
CA MET A 1 -21.58 30.00 41.73
C MET A 1 -21.82 29.94 40.24
N TYR A 2 -21.76 28.76 39.64
CA TYR A 2 -21.96 28.61 38.20
C TYR A 2 -23.43 28.29 37.95
N ASP A 3 -24.04 28.94 36.95
CA ASP A 3 -25.43 28.68 36.59
C ASP A 3 -25.55 27.36 35.82
N GLU A 4 -26.56 26.56 36.16
CA GLU A 4 -26.90 25.33 35.46
C GLU A 4 -28.06 25.57 34.47
N ALA A 5 -28.08 24.81 33.39
CA ALA A 5 -29.17 24.86 32.43
C ALA A 5 -30.43 24.16 32.98
N ASP A 6 -31.59 24.80 32.85
CA ASP A 6 -32.89 24.22 33.20
C ASP A 6 -33.37 23.23 32.12
N LEU A 7 -33.08 21.94 32.35
CA LEU A 7 -33.44 20.86 31.45
C LEU A 7 -34.95 20.63 31.33
N SER A 8 -35.79 21.17 32.22
CA SER A 8 -37.26 21.03 32.13
C SER A 8 -37.86 21.70 30.90
N ARG A 9 -37.10 22.61 30.27
CA ARG A 9 -37.50 23.38 29.09
C ARG A 9 -37.10 22.73 27.76
N VAL A 10 -36.42 21.58 27.78
CA VAL A 10 -36.01 20.86 26.57
C VAL A 10 -37.24 20.31 25.84
N ARG A 11 -37.27 20.49 24.51
CA ARG A 11 -38.31 19.93 23.64
C ARG A 11 -37.81 18.66 22.97
N THR A 12 -38.60 17.59 23.05
CA THR A 12 -38.31 16.31 22.40
C THR A 12 -39.06 16.17 21.09
N VAL A 13 -38.61 15.25 20.23
CA VAL A 13 -39.26 14.95 18.94
C VAL A 13 -39.54 13.44 18.82
N PRO A 14 -40.69 13.02 18.26
CA PRO A 14 -40.99 11.61 18.03
C PRO A 14 -40.04 10.97 17.02
N ILE A 15 -39.71 9.70 17.23
CA ILE A 15 -38.82 8.93 16.33
C ILE A 15 -39.32 8.91 14.88
N ALA A 16 -40.64 8.90 14.67
CA ALA A 16 -41.26 8.91 13.34
C ALA A 16 -40.94 10.17 12.51
N ARG A 17 -40.53 11.27 13.15
CA ARG A 17 -40.14 12.53 12.50
C ARG A 17 -38.63 12.67 12.32
N ARG A 18 -37.84 11.73 12.87
CA ARG A 18 -36.38 11.73 12.78
C ARG A 18 -35.93 10.83 11.63
N PRO A 19 -35.27 11.34 10.58
CA PRO A 19 -34.68 10.48 9.57
C PRO A 19 -33.58 9.62 10.20
N ASN A 20 -33.72 8.30 10.11
CA ASN A 20 -32.71 7.35 10.57
C ASN A 20 -31.74 7.06 9.42
N LYS A 21 -30.44 7.14 9.69
CA LYS A 21 -29.39 6.87 8.70
C LYS A 21 -29.03 5.39 8.53
N VAL A 22 -29.56 4.54 9.41
CA VAL A 22 -29.28 3.11 9.46
C VAL A 22 -30.58 2.37 9.72
N ARG A 23 -30.79 1.28 8.99
CA ARG A 23 -31.93 0.38 9.12
C ARG A 23 -31.47 -1.01 9.56
N ALA A 24 -32.38 -1.78 10.15
CA ALA A 24 -32.09 -3.12 10.66
C ALA A 24 -31.64 -4.10 9.56
N GLU A 25 -32.05 -3.86 8.30
CA GLU A 25 -31.67 -4.69 7.16
C GLU A 25 -30.19 -4.52 6.76
N GLU A 26 -29.53 -3.44 7.20
CA GLU A 26 -28.10 -3.19 6.96
C GLU A 26 -27.21 -3.88 8.01
N PHE A 27 -27.79 -4.62 8.96
CA PHE A 27 -27.02 -5.27 10.04
C PHE A 27 -26.35 -6.56 9.58
N ALA A 28 -25.28 -6.90 10.29
CA ALA A 28 -24.52 -8.11 10.03
C ALA A 28 -25.37 -9.37 10.24
N LYS A 29 -25.06 -10.42 9.49
CA LYS A 29 -25.67 -11.74 9.69
C LYS A 29 -24.70 -12.62 10.49
N PRO A 30 -25.19 -13.42 11.45
CA PRO A 30 -24.33 -14.40 12.12
C PRO A 30 -23.88 -15.48 11.12
N PRO A 31 -22.76 -16.17 11.39
CA PRO A 31 -22.38 -17.36 10.62
C PRO A 31 -23.54 -18.37 10.60
N ALA A 32 -23.91 -18.86 9.41
CA ALA A 32 -24.92 -19.91 9.28
C ALA A 32 -24.43 -21.27 9.85
N ALA A 33 -25.29 -22.27 9.98
CA ALA A 33 -24.84 -23.61 10.37
C ALA A 33 -24.32 -24.38 9.13
N GLY A 34 -23.14 -25.02 9.22
CA GLY A 34 -22.68 -25.99 8.19
C GLY A 34 -21.48 -25.59 7.32
N GLY A 35 -20.75 -24.53 7.66
CA GLY A 35 -19.58 -24.06 6.93
C GLY A 35 -19.89 -22.84 6.05
N HIS A 36 -18.89 -21.97 5.86
CA HIS A 36 -19.03 -20.73 5.10
C HIS A 36 -17.90 -20.60 4.11
N SER A 37 -18.25 -20.21 2.89
CA SER A 37 -17.28 -19.66 1.95
C SER A 37 -16.84 -18.26 2.41
N PHE A 38 -15.75 -17.77 1.84
CA PHE A 38 -15.33 -16.40 2.12
C PHE A 38 -16.33 -15.36 1.55
N VAL A 39 -17.01 -15.68 0.44
CA VAL A 39 -18.13 -14.87 -0.07
C VAL A 39 -19.25 -14.74 0.96
N ASP A 40 -19.64 -15.84 1.61
CA ASP A 40 -20.68 -15.80 2.64
C ASP A 40 -20.30 -14.89 3.80
N PHE A 41 -19.01 -14.87 4.18
CA PHE A 41 -18.50 -13.94 5.18
C PHE A 41 -18.65 -12.48 4.72
N LEU A 42 -18.23 -12.15 3.51
CA LEU A 42 -18.33 -10.78 2.97
C LEU A 42 -19.78 -10.31 2.87
N ASP A 43 -20.67 -11.18 2.40
CA ASP A 43 -22.10 -10.89 2.26
C ASP A 43 -22.83 -10.84 3.61
N SER A 44 -22.18 -11.33 4.68
CA SER A 44 -22.64 -11.19 6.06
C SER A 44 -22.26 -9.87 6.71
N LEU A 45 -21.30 -9.12 6.15
CA LEU A 45 -20.86 -7.85 6.71
C LEU A 45 -22.00 -6.81 6.66
N PRO A 46 -22.09 -5.91 7.65
CA PRO A 46 -23.15 -4.91 7.67
C PRO A 46 -22.91 -3.88 6.56
N ASP A 47 -23.97 -3.46 5.86
CA ASP A 47 -23.89 -2.42 4.82
C ASP A 47 -23.89 -1.00 5.43
N VAL A 48 -23.02 -0.77 6.41
CA VAL A 48 -22.90 0.51 7.10
C VAL A 48 -21.46 0.94 7.28
N LEU A 49 -21.25 2.26 7.35
CA LEU A 49 -19.97 2.88 7.69
C LEU A 49 -18.80 2.25 6.90
N VAL A 50 -17.74 1.85 7.60
CA VAL A 50 -16.50 1.34 7.03
C VAL A 50 -16.66 -0.02 6.35
N ALA A 51 -17.60 -0.87 6.79
CA ALA A 51 -17.86 -2.15 6.13
C ALA A 51 -18.43 -1.95 4.71
N ARG A 52 -19.36 -1.00 4.56
CA ARG A 52 -19.85 -0.55 3.26
C ARG A 52 -18.74 0.07 2.39
N ASP A 53 -17.87 0.86 2.99
CA ASP A 53 -16.74 1.46 2.26
C ASP A 53 -15.72 0.39 1.81
N PHE A 54 -15.46 -0.62 2.64
CA PHE A 54 -14.64 -1.77 2.27
C PHE A 54 -15.23 -2.51 1.07
N ALA A 55 -16.53 -2.83 1.09
CA ALA A 55 -17.21 -3.46 -0.06
C ALA A 55 -17.07 -2.62 -1.34
N ARG A 56 -17.19 -1.29 -1.25
CA ARG A 56 -17.00 -0.38 -2.40
C ARG A 56 -15.56 -0.36 -2.93
N VAL A 57 -14.57 -0.49 -2.05
CA VAL A 57 -13.17 -0.61 -2.47
C VAL A 57 -12.94 -1.94 -3.19
N VAL A 58 -13.51 -3.04 -2.67
CA VAL A 58 -13.47 -4.34 -3.34
C VAL A 58 -14.06 -4.24 -4.74
N ASP A 59 -15.29 -3.70 -4.87
CA ASP A 59 -15.95 -3.53 -6.17
C ASP A 59 -15.11 -2.66 -7.13
N ALA A 60 -14.51 -1.57 -6.64
CA ALA A 60 -13.66 -0.71 -7.47
C ALA A 60 -12.41 -1.43 -8.00
N VAL A 61 -11.77 -2.28 -7.20
CA VAL A 61 -10.62 -3.08 -7.66
C VAL A 61 -11.06 -4.14 -8.67
N VAL A 62 -12.20 -4.80 -8.42
CA VAL A 62 -12.80 -5.79 -9.34
C VAL A 62 -13.11 -5.15 -10.69
N ASP A 63 -13.76 -4.00 -10.70
CA ASP A 63 -14.11 -3.26 -11.90
C ASP A 63 -12.86 -2.76 -12.66
N ALA A 64 -11.85 -2.28 -11.94
CA ALA A 64 -10.58 -1.88 -12.53
C ALA A 64 -9.87 -3.06 -13.20
N ALA A 65 -9.80 -4.21 -12.53
CA ALA A 65 -9.20 -5.43 -13.06
C ALA A 65 -9.94 -5.93 -14.32
N ARG A 66 -11.28 -6.03 -14.26
CA ARG A 66 -12.12 -6.42 -15.40
C ARG A 66 -12.01 -5.44 -16.57
N GLY A 67 -11.88 -4.15 -16.29
CA GLY A 67 -11.73 -3.09 -17.28
C GLY A 67 -10.29 -2.89 -17.80
N GLY A 68 -9.31 -3.67 -17.33
CA GLY A 68 -7.90 -3.52 -17.70
C GLY A 68 -7.26 -2.20 -17.22
N LYS A 69 -7.88 -1.53 -16.25
CA LYS A 69 -7.43 -0.26 -15.66
C LYS A 69 -6.24 -0.48 -14.73
N GLY A 70 -5.56 0.60 -14.39
CA GLY A 70 -4.44 0.57 -13.45
C GLY A 70 -4.93 0.29 -12.02
N VAL A 71 -4.31 -0.68 -11.37
CA VAL A 71 -4.35 -0.86 -9.91
C VAL A 71 -2.92 -0.68 -9.40
N VAL A 72 -2.70 0.43 -8.69
CA VAL A 72 -1.40 0.82 -8.15
C VAL A 72 -1.40 0.60 -6.64
N VAL A 73 -0.47 -0.23 -6.16
CA VAL A 73 -0.32 -0.52 -4.72
C VAL A 73 0.91 0.19 -4.18
N MET A 74 0.73 0.92 -3.09
CA MET A 74 1.79 1.60 -2.37
C MET A 74 2.04 0.93 -1.01
N LEU A 75 3.29 0.60 -0.70
CA LEU A 75 3.64 -0.20 0.47
C LEU A 75 4.54 0.55 1.47
N GLY A 76 4.34 0.28 2.75
CA GLY A 76 5.35 0.47 3.78
C GLY A 76 5.86 -0.85 4.36
N GLY A 77 6.97 -0.77 5.12
CA GLY A 77 7.69 -1.95 5.58
C GLY A 77 6.89 -2.94 6.44
N HIS A 78 5.85 -2.47 7.14
CA HIS A 78 5.01 -3.34 7.96
C HIS A 78 4.30 -4.43 7.13
N VAL A 79 3.86 -4.12 5.91
CA VAL A 79 3.15 -5.10 5.06
C VAL A 79 4.04 -6.29 4.71
N VAL A 80 5.31 -6.03 4.42
CA VAL A 80 6.28 -7.08 4.06
C VAL A 80 6.69 -7.87 5.30
N LYS A 81 7.07 -7.19 6.39
CA LYS A 81 7.55 -7.86 7.60
C LYS A 81 6.50 -8.73 8.29
N THR A 82 5.21 -8.44 8.12
CA THR A 82 4.10 -9.27 8.66
C THR A 82 3.72 -10.43 7.74
N GLY A 83 4.47 -10.67 6.66
CA GLY A 83 4.29 -11.84 5.79
C GLY A 83 3.14 -11.71 4.79
N CYS A 84 2.71 -10.50 4.42
CA CYS A 84 1.66 -10.32 3.40
C CYS A 84 2.17 -10.46 1.96
N ALA A 85 3.47 -10.68 1.74
CA ALA A 85 4.06 -10.80 0.41
C ALA A 85 3.40 -11.89 -0.47
N PRO A 86 3.10 -13.12 0.01
CA PRO A 86 2.42 -14.14 -0.81
C PRO A 86 1.08 -13.69 -1.37
N VAL A 87 0.34 -12.87 -0.61
CA VAL A 87 -0.95 -12.31 -1.02
C VAL A 87 -0.75 -11.32 -2.18
N LEU A 88 0.24 -10.42 -2.05
CA LEU A 88 0.57 -9.48 -3.12
C LEU A 88 1.06 -10.19 -4.39
N VAL A 89 1.88 -11.23 -4.23
CA VAL A 89 2.38 -12.03 -5.35
C VAL A 89 1.24 -12.77 -6.06
N ASP A 90 0.25 -13.28 -5.34
CA ASP A 90 -0.94 -13.88 -5.96
C ASP A 90 -1.72 -12.84 -6.80
N LEU A 91 -1.87 -11.61 -6.28
CA LEU A 91 -2.51 -10.52 -7.04
C LEU A 91 -1.71 -10.12 -8.30
N PHE A 92 -0.37 -10.24 -8.28
CA PHE A 92 0.45 -10.06 -9.48
C PHE A 92 0.19 -11.17 -10.50
N ARG A 93 0.18 -12.44 -10.07
CA ARG A 93 -0.07 -13.60 -10.95
C ARG A 93 -1.43 -13.53 -11.63
N ARG A 94 -2.44 -12.99 -10.93
CA ARG A 94 -3.79 -12.77 -11.46
C ARG A 94 -3.91 -11.54 -12.37
N GLY A 95 -2.84 -10.75 -12.52
CA GLY A 95 -2.86 -9.51 -13.31
C GLY A 95 -3.71 -8.40 -12.70
N ILE A 96 -4.07 -8.51 -11.41
CA ILE A 96 -4.92 -7.53 -10.72
C ILE A 96 -4.10 -6.29 -10.41
N VAL A 97 -2.94 -6.45 -9.75
CA VAL A 97 -2.06 -5.32 -9.45
C VAL A 97 -1.13 -5.05 -10.63
N THR A 98 -1.14 -3.80 -11.09
CA THR A 98 -0.45 -3.38 -12.32
C THR A 98 0.82 -2.56 -12.06
N HIS A 99 1.02 -2.09 -10.83
CA HIS A 99 2.24 -1.40 -10.38
C HIS A 99 2.34 -1.52 -8.86
N VAL A 100 3.53 -1.81 -8.33
CA VAL A 100 3.83 -1.77 -6.90
C VAL A 100 4.91 -0.71 -6.61
N ALA A 101 4.64 0.19 -5.68
CA ALA A 101 5.56 1.23 -5.27
C ALA A 101 5.78 1.16 -3.75
N MET A 102 6.99 1.33 -3.25
CA MET A 102 7.27 1.13 -1.83
C MET A 102 8.33 2.07 -1.29
N ASN A 103 8.30 2.31 0.02
CA ASN A 103 9.41 3.00 0.70
C ASN A 103 10.59 2.04 0.89
N GLY A 104 11.79 2.56 1.18
CA GLY A 104 12.97 1.69 1.28
C GLY A 104 12.95 0.72 2.46
N SER A 105 12.19 1.00 3.55
CA SER A 105 11.98 0.01 4.62
C SER A 105 11.30 -1.27 4.11
N ALA A 106 10.30 -1.14 3.23
CA ALA A 106 9.69 -2.31 2.59
C ALA A 106 10.69 -3.06 1.70
N ALA A 107 11.52 -2.35 0.94
CA ALA A 107 12.53 -2.97 0.08
C ALA A 107 13.60 -3.71 0.90
N ILE A 108 14.00 -3.19 2.06
CA ILE A 108 14.95 -3.84 2.97
C ILE A 108 14.35 -5.13 3.53
N HIS A 109 13.12 -5.08 4.09
CA HIS A 109 12.45 -6.27 4.58
C HIS A 109 12.27 -7.33 3.48
N ASP A 110 11.92 -6.90 2.26
CA ASP A 110 11.75 -7.78 1.11
C ASP A 110 13.06 -8.49 0.72
N TYR A 111 14.14 -7.72 0.65
CA TYR A 111 15.48 -8.22 0.34
C TYR A 111 15.97 -9.21 1.40
N GLU A 112 15.83 -8.89 2.69
CA GLU A 112 16.28 -9.74 3.79
C GLU A 112 15.50 -11.05 3.86
N ILE A 113 14.17 -11.01 3.67
CA ILE A 113 13.36 -12.23 3.61
C ILE A 113 13.82 -13.11 2.44
N ALA A 114 14.01 -12.56 1.24
CA ALA A 114 14.44 -13.37 0.10
C ALA A 114 15.86 -13.92 0.25
N ARG A 115 16.80 -13.13 0.78
CA ARG A 115 18.20 -13.52 0.90
C ARG A 115 18.48 -14.43 2.08
N PHE A 116 17.92 -14.11 3.24
CA PHE A 116 18.33 -14.68 4.52
C PHE A 116 17.19 -15.42 5.24
N GLY A 117 15.96 -15.23 4.77
CA GLY A 117 14.77 -15.89 5.31
C GLY A 117 14.22 -15.30 6.60
N GLY A 118 14.72 -14.15 7.02
CA GLY A 118 14.26 -13.42 8.19
C GLY A 118 14.58 -11.94 8.07
N THR A 119 13.84 -11.12 8.80
CA THR A 119 14.01 -9.66 8.84
C THR A 119 13.47 -9.13 10.18
N SER A 120 13.65 -7.84 10.45
CA SER A 120 13.30 -7.14 11.70
C SER A 120 14.23 -7.49 12.87
N GLU A 121 15.26 -6.66 13.03
CA GLU A 121 16.15 -6.68 14.19
C GLU A 121 15.52 -6.05 15.45
N ASP A 122 16.13 -6.31 16.61
CA ASP A 122 15.76 -5.64 17.86
C ASP A 122 16.35 -4.22 17.90
N VAL A 123 15.50 -3.25 17.57
CA VAL A 123 15.86 -1.82 17.56
C VAL A 123 16.35 -1.34 18.93
N ALA A 124 15.71 -1.77 20.02
CA ALA A 124 16.05 -1.28 21.35
C ALA A 124 17.41 -1.78 21.79
N ALA A 125 17.74 -3.04 21.48
CA ALA A 125 19.07 -3.58 21.71
C ALA A 125 20.13 -2.86 20.85
N GLY A 126 19.91 -2.78 19.54
CA GLY A 126 20.90 -2.20 18.61
C GLY A 126 21.14 -0.70 18.79
N LEU A 127 20.16 0.07 19.27
CA LEU A 127 20.36 1.48 19.61
C LEU A 127 21.28 1.68 20.82
N ARG A 128 21.38 0.69 21.72
CA ARG A 128 22.22 0.81 22.93
C ARG A 128 23.69 0.71 22.63
N ASP A 129 24.08 -0.11 21.64
CA ASP A 129 25.48 -0.38 21.30
C ASP A 129 25.88 0.11 19.89
N GLY A 130 24.93 0.66 19.13
CA GLY A 130 25.16 1.22 17.80
C GLY A 130 25.10 0.19 16.67
N THR A 131 24.67 -1.05 16.93
CA THR A 131 24.55 -2.10 15.92
C THR A 131 23.25 -2.05 15.12
N PHE A 132 22.26 -1.24 15.55
CA PHE A 132 20.99 -1.10 14.84
C PHE A 132 21.21 -0.67 13.38
N GLY A 133 20.79 -1.51 12.44
CA GLY A 133 20.91 -1.25 11.01
C GLY A 133 22.30 -1.47 10.41
N MET A 134 23.24 -2.07 11.15
CA MET A 134 24.64 -2.23 10.74
C MET A 134 24.95 -3.58 10.08
N ALA A 135 23.95 -4.32 9.60
CA ALA A 135 24.15 -5.59 8.90
C ALA A 135 24.95 -5.38 7.60
N GLU A 136 26.13 -6.00 7.53
CA GLU A 136 27.09 -5.86 6.42
C GLU A 136 26.49 -6.35 5.09
N GLU A 137 25.90 -7.54 5.07
CA GLU A 137 25.39 -8.18 3.86
C GLU A 137 24.16 -7.46 3.29
N THR A 138 23.27 -6.97 4.16
CA THR A 138 22.11 -6.16 3.76
C THR A 138 22.56 -4.83 3.17
N GLY A 139 23.40 -4.09 3.91
CA GLY A 139 23.89 -2.78 3.50
C GLY A 139 24.74 -2.83 2.23
N ARG A 140 25.68 -3.78 2.14
CA ARG A 140 26.53 -3.97 0.96
C ARG A 140 25.71 -4.35 -0.26
N GLY A 141 24.88 -5.38 -0.16
CA GLY A 141 24.14 -5.91 -1.31
C GLY A 141 23.20 -4.90 -1.96
N LEU A 142 22.42 -4.18 -1.15
CA LEU A 142 21.50 -3.16 -1.66
C LEU A 142 22.24 -1.95 -2.25
N ASN A 143 23.28 -1.45 -1.59
CA ASN A 143 24.05 -0.31 -2.10
C ASN A 143 24.82 -0.66 -3.39
N GLU A 144 25.38 -1.86 -3.50
CA GLU A 144 26.03 -2.33 -4.73
C GLU A 144 25.02 -2.49 -5.88
N ALA A 145 23.81 -2.97 -5.59
CA ALA A 145 22.71 -3.01 -6.54
C ALA A 145 22.36 -1.61 -7.05
N PHE A 146 22.24 -0.61 -6.15
CA PHE A 146 21.96 0.77 -6.56
C PHE A 146 23.10 1.38 -7.38
N ALA A 147 24.35 1.11 -7.03
CA ALA A 147 25.50 1.55 -7.79
C ALA A 147 25.53 0.94 -9.20
N ALA A 148 25.15 -0.33 -9.35
CA ALA A 148 24.94 -0.96 -10.65
C ALA A 148 23.78 -0.30 -11.41
N GLY A 149 22.65 -0.08 -10.74
CA GLY A 149 21.49 0.60 -11.31
C GLY A 149 21.80 1.98 -11.88
N MET A 150 22.60 2.78 -11.16
CA MET A 150 23.05 4.08 -11.65
C MET A 150 23.89 3.97 -12.93
N ARG A 151 24.80 2.99 -13.01
CA ARG A 151 25.65 2.77 -14.20
C ARG A 151 24.83 2.32 -15.40
N GLU A 152 23.89 1.40 -15.18
CA GLU A 152 23.10 0.76 -16.24
C GLU A 152 21.79 1.51 -16.56
N GLY A 153 21.47 2.55 -15.78
CA GLY A 153 20.28 3.37 -15.95
C GLY A 153 18.98 2.77 -15.41
N TRP A 154 19.06 1.79 -14.52
CA TRP A 154 17.91 1.16 -13.86
C TRP A 154 17.35 2.00 -12.72
N GLY A 155 16.07 1.80 -12.43
CA GLY A 155 15.44 2.30 -11.21
C GLY A 155 15.83 1.46 -9.99
N MET A 156 15.56 1.97 -8.80
CA MET A 156 15.96 1.33 -7.54
C MET A 156 15.32 -0.07 -7.37
N GLY A 157 14.01 -0.20 -7.59
CA GLY A 157 13.31 -1.47 -7.52
C GLY A 157 13.79 -2.49 -8.55
N GLU A 158 14.05 -2.05 -9.79
CA GLU A 158 14.66 -2.90 -10.83
C GLU A 158 16.08 -3.35 -10.44
N SER A 159 16.85 -2.46 -9.82
CA SER A 159 18.21 -2.78 -9.37
C SER A 159 18.20 -3.89 -8.31
N VAL A 160 17.31 -3.79 -7.34
CA VAL A 160 17.12 -4.83 -6.31
C VAL A 160 16.64 -6.14 -6.94
N ALA A 161 15.63 -6.08 -7.82
CA ALA A 161 15.10 -7.25 -8.48
C ALA A 161 16.18 -8.02 -9.25
N ARG A 162 17.00 -7.31 -10.04
CA ARG A 162 18.09 -7.91 -10.81
C ARG A 162 19.17 -8.51 -9.92
N ALA A 163 19.52 -7.82 -8.83
CA ALA A 163 20.49 -8.33 -7.86
C ALA A 163 19.99 -9.64 -7.21
N LEU A 164 18.70 -9.70 -6.85
CA LEU A 164 18.08 -10.93 -6.34
C LEU A 164 18.00 -12.03 -7.41
N ASP A 165 17.63 -11.70 -8.66
CA ASP A 165 17.38 -12.71 -9.70
C ASP A 165 18.66 -13.46 -10.14
N VAL A 166 19.83 -12.82 -10.04
CA VAL A 166 21.14 -13.44 -10.33
C VAL A 166 21.79 -14.10 -9.12
N GLU A 167 21.19 -13.96 -7.94
CA GLU A 167 21.75 -14.48 -6.70
C GLU A 167 21.45 -15.98 -6.56
N PRO A 168 22.47 -16.86 -6.53
CA PRO A 168 22.27 -18.30 -6.55
C PRO A 168 21.70 -18.88 -5.24
N SER A 169 21.88 -18.22 -4.10
CA SER A 169 21.53 -18.76 -2.77
C SER A 169 20.44 -17.94 -2.05
N LEU A 170 19.35 -17.62 -2.75
CA LEU A 170 18.16 -17.06 -2.10
C LEU A 170 17.49 -18.09 -1.17
N ALA A 171 17.20 -17.68 0.06
CA ALA A 171 16.48 -18.50 1.04
C ALA A 171 14.99 -18.64 0.70
N HIS A 172 14.31 -17.53 0.39
CA HIS A 172 12.87 -17.49 0.09
C HIS A 172 12.53 -16.58 -1.11
N PRO A 173 12.99 -16.92 -2.33
CA PRO A 173 12.72 -16.13 -3.55
C PRO A 173 11.22 -15.97 -3.83
N GLU A 174 10.39 -16.94 -3.45
CA GLU A 174 8.93 -16.94 -3.58
C GLU A 174 8.23 -15.89 -2.71
N LEU A 175 8.92 -15.37 -1.68
CA LEU A 175 8.40 -14.39 -0.74
C LEU A 175 8.81 -12.94 -1.06
N SER A 176 9.71 -12.69 -2.03
CA SER A 176 10.04 -11.32 -2.42
C SER A 176 9.01 -10.72 -3.38
N VAL A 177 8.36 -9.65 -2.93
CA VAL A 177 7.48 -8.79 -3.72
C VAL A 177 8.23 -8.22 -4.91
N ILE A 178 9.45 -7.71 -4.72
CA ILE A 178 10.24 -7.06 -5.79
C ILE A 178 10.64 -8.07 -6.87
N LEU A 179 11.18 -9.22 -6.48
CA LEU A 179 11.62 -10.26 -7.40
C LEU A 179 10.46 -10.88 -8.17
N ASN A 180 9.33 -11.15 -7.50
CA ASN A 180 8.16 -11.71 -8.17
C ASN A 180 7.48 -10.69 -9.08
N ALA A 181 7.44 -9.41 -8.70
CA ALA A 181 6.96 -8.35 -9.59
C ALA A 181 7.79 -8.29 -10.88
N TRP A 182 9.13 -8.32 -10.76
CA TRP A 182 10.06 -8.38 -11.89
C TRP A 182 9.80 -9.59 -12.79
N ARG A 183 9.72 -10.80 -12.23
CA ARG A 183 9.48 -12.05 -12.99
C ARG A 183 8.12 -12.08 -13.70
N LEU A 184 7.13 -11.39 -13.15
CA LEU A 184 5.77 -11.31 -13.70
C LEU A 184 5.55 -10.07 -14.59
N GLY A 185 6.57 -9.23 -14.80
CA GLY A 185 6.46 -8.02 -15.61
C GLY A 185 5.64 -6.89 -14.97
N VAL A 186 5.43 -6.93 -13.66
CA VAL A 186 4.79 -5.84 -12.90
C VAL A 186 5.88 -4.84 -12.48
N PRO A 187 5.78 -3.54 -12.86
CA PRO A 187 6.73 -2.55 -12.42
C PRO A 187 6.77 -2.41 -10.90
N ALA A 188 7.98 -2.49 -10.33
CA ALA A 188 8.26 -2.27 -8.92
C ALA A 188 9.16 -1.05 -8.73
N THR A 189 8.70 -0.05 -7.97
CA THR A 189 9.45 1.19 -7.71
C THR A 189 9.75 1.38 -6.21
N VAL A 190 10.97 1.78 -5.87
CA VAL A 190 11.41 2.04 -4.49
C VAL A 190 11.77 3.53 -4.32
N HIS A 191 11.20 4.13 -3.28
CA HIS A 191 11.35 5.55 -3.00
C HIS A 191 12.10 5.76 -1.69
N ALA A 192 13.34 6.22 -1.83
CA ALA A 192 14.26 6.38 -0.72
C ALA A 192 13.87 7.57 0.17
N ALA A 193 13.90 7.35 1.47
CA ALA A 193 13.90 8.38 2.48
C ALA A 193 15.32 8.50 3.04
N LEU A 194 16.12 9.37 2.41
CA LEU A 194 17.54 9.56 2.77
C LEU A 194 17.70 9.83 4.27
N GLY A 195 18.54 9.02 4.92
CA GLY A 195 18.78 9.04 6.36
C GLY A 195 17.78 8.24 7.21
N ALA A 196 16.68 7.75 6.66
CA ALA A 196 15.69 6.94 7.39
C ALA A 196 15.92 5.42 7.24
N GLU A 197 16.50 4.98 6.12
CA GLU A 197 16.77 3.56 5.85
C GLU A 197 18.12 3.14 6.40
N ILE A 198 18.17 1.93 6.99
CA ILE A 198 19.36 1.41 7.67
C ILE A 198 20.57 1.22 6.75
N ILE A 199 20.37 1.10 5.45
CA ILE A 199 21.45 0.91 4.48
C ILE A 199 22.26 2.19 4.21
N HIS A 200 21.80 3.35 4.66
CA HIS A 200 22.46 4.63 4.42
C HIS A 200 23.69 4.88 5.28
N GLN A 201 23.78 4.25 6.45
CA GLN A 201 24.93 4.37 7.35
C GLN A 201 26.10 3.45 6.96
N HIS A 202 25.88 2.56 5.97
CA HIS A 202 26.87 1.59 5.52
C HIS A 202 28.00 2.27 4.70
N PRO A 203 29.29 1.87 4.83
CA PRO A 203 30.41 2.49 4.10
C PRO A 203 30.32 2.44 2.57
N THR A 204 29.52 1.52 2.02
CA THR A 204 29.30 1.41 0.56
C THR A 204 28.17 2.30 0.04
N ALA A 205 27.47 3.02 0.92
CA ALA A 205 26.39 3.91 0.51
C ALA A 205 26.90 5.01 -0.43
N ASN A 206 26.22 5.16 -1.57
CA ASN A 206 26.53 6.19 -2.56
C ASN A 206 25.29 7.06 -2.78
N GLY A 207 25.32 8.29 -2.26
CA GLY A 207 24.19 9.21 -2.34
C GLY A 207 23.77 9.55 -3.77
N ALA A 208 24.71 9.56 -4.73
CA ALA A 208 24.37 9.75 -6.14
C ALA A 208 23.62 8.54 -6.70
N ALA A 209 24.05 7.32 -6.36
CA ALA A 209 23.37 6.11 -6.80
C ALA A 209 21.96 5.98 -6.20
N ILE A 210 21.81 6.24 -4.90
CA ILE A 210 20.51 6.24 -4.21
C ILE A 210 19.59 7.29 -4.84
N GLY A 211 20.09 8.52 -5.02
CA GLY A 211 19.32 9.62 -5.62
C GLY A 211 18.92 9.36 -7.07
N ASP A 212 19.84 8.91 -7.92
CA ASP A 212 19.58 8.63 -9.34
C ASP A 212 18.57 7.50 -9.51
N THR A 213 18.79 6.36 -8.86
CA THR A 213 17.92 5.18 -8.99
C THR A 213 16.53 5.42 -8.39
N SER A 214 16.42 6.13 -7.26
CA SER A 214 15.13 6.47 -6.67
C SER A 214 14.38 7.53 -7.50
N HIS A 215 15.09 8.49 -8.08
CA HIS A 215 14.48 9.49 -8.97
C HIS A 215 13.99 8.88 -10.30
N ARG A 216 14.70 7.87 -10.85
CA ARG A 216 14.21 7.07 -11.97
C ARG A 216 12.89 6.39 -11.62
N ASP A 217 12.82 5.78 -10.45
CA ASP A 217 11.61 5.14 -9.96
C ASP A 217 10.46 6.12 -9.73
N PHE A 218 10.74 7.34 -9.25
CA PHE A 218 9.74 8.41 -9.18
C PHE A 218 9.14 8.76 -10.55
N ARG A 219 9.98 8.88 -11.59
CA ARG A 219 9.52 9.12 -12.97
C ARG A 219 8.72 7.94 -13.53
N ARG A 220 9.14 6.70 -13.23
CA ARG A 220 8.44 5.47 -13.64
C ARG A 220 7.06 5.36 -12.99
N LEU A 221 6.96 5.66 -11.69
CA LEU A 221 5.67 5.72 -11.00
C LEU A 221 4.74 6.73 -11.69
N ALA A 222 5.21 7.96 -11.95
CA ALA A 222 4.43 8.96 -12.66
C ALA A 222 3.97 8.47 -14.05
N GLY A 223 4.81 7.73 -14.77
CA GLY A 223 4.49 7.12 -16.06
C GLY A 223 3.46 5.98 -16.00
N SER A 224 3.27 5.34 -14.84
CA SER A 224 2.24 4.31 -14.65
C SER A 224 0.85 4.87 -14.34
N LEU A 225 0.78 6.07 -13.75
CA LEU A 225 -0.48 6.67 -13.29
C LEU A 225 -1.52 7.01 -14.39
N PRO A 226 -1.18 7.27 -15.68
CA PRO A 226 -2.19 7.49 -16.71
C PRO A 226 -3.17 6.32 -16.87
N ARG A 227 -2.77 5.08 -16.52
CA ARG A 227 -3.65 3.90 -16.53
C ARG A 227 -4.77 3.98 -15.49
N LEU A 228 -4.70 4.89 -14.53
CA LEU A 228 -5.74 5.09 -13.53
C LEU A 228 -7.00 5.74 -14.09
N ASP A 229 -6.90 6.43 -15.23
CA ASP A 229 -7.96 7.29 -15.70
C ASP A 229 -9.27 6.52 -15.97
N ASP A 230 -10.35 7.09 -15.45
CA ASP A 230 -11.72 6.61 -15.65
C ASP A 230 -11.89 5.14 -15.18
N GLY A 231 -11.68 4.91 -13.88
CA GLY A 231 -11.95 3.61 -13.24
C GLY A 231 -10.75 2.83 -12.69
N GLY A 232 -9.55 3.42 -12.61
CA GLY A 232 -8.44 2.79 -11.90
C GLY A 232 -8.50 2.93 -10.38
N VAL A 233 -7.54 2.30 -9.69
CA VAL A 233 -7.45 2.28 -8.23
C VAL A 233 -6.03 2.54 -7.73
N VAL A 234 -5.91 3.31 -6.65
CA VAL A 234 -4.67 3.45 -5.87
C VAL A 234 -4.92 3.00 -4.43
N LEU A 235 -4.11 2.05 -3.95
CA LEU A 235 -4.18 1.53 -2.59
C LEU A 235 -2.91 1.93 -1.83
N ASN A 236 -3.05 2.66 -0.72
CA ASN A 236 -1.97 2.89 0.23
C ASN A 236 -2.06 1.86 1.36
N LEU A 237 -1.08 0.95 1.41
CA LEU A 237 -0.98 -0.12 2.40
C LEU A 237 0.22 0.16 3.30
N GLY A 238 -0.03 0.77 4.47
CA GLY A 238 0.96 0.89 5.55
C GLY A 238 2.13 1.85 5.34
N SER A 239 2.00 2.85 4.47
CA SER A 239 2.95 3.95 4.37
C SER A 239 2.34 5.27 4.81
N ALA A 240 2.73 5.73 6.00
CA ALA A 240 2.11 6.90 6.63
C ALA A 240 2.55 8.26 6.03
N VAL A 241 3.72 8.33 5.36
CA VAL A 241 4.28 9.62 4.89
C VAL A 241 4.91 9.51 3.50
N ILE A 242 5.91 8.64 3.33
CA ILE A 242 6.75 8.62 2.11
C ILE A 242 5.90 8.36 0.87
N MET A 243 5.13 7.28 0.84
CA MET A 243 4.33 6.96 -0.35
C MET A 243 3.21 7.97 -0.61
N PRO A 244 2.42 8.44 0.39
CA PRO A 244 1.48 9.54 0.18
C PRO A 244 2.10 10.81 -0.41
N GLU A 245 3.29 11.19 0.03
CA GLU A 245 3.98 12.37 -0.49
C GLU A 245 4.49 12.14 -1.92
N VAL A 246 5.14 11.01 -2.19
CA VAL A 246 5.63 10.62 -3.52
C VAL A 246 4.48 10.55 -4.52
N PHE A 247 3.39 9.87 -4.17
CA PHE A 247 2.22 9.69 -5.04
C PHE A 247 1.61 11.02 -5.46
N LEU A 248 1.42 11.96 -4.52
CA LEU A 248 0.81 13.23 -4.86
C LEU A 248 1.64 14.01 -5.90
N LYS A 249 2.97 13.92 -5.84
CA LYS A 249 3.87 14.56 -6.83
C LYS A 249 3.86 13.80 -8.15
N ALA A 250 3.88 12.47 -8.11
CA ALA A 250 3.77 11.64 -9.31
C ALA A 250 2.44 11.87 -10.05
N LEU A 251 1.33 11.96 -9.31
CA LEU A 251 0.00 12.28 -9.85
C LEU A 251 -0.03 13.69 -10.45
N THR A 252 0.62 14.65 -9.81
CA THR A 252 0.75 16.02 -10.34
C THR A 252 1.49 16.02 -11.68
N ILE A 253 2.59 15.26 -11.79
CA ILE A 253 3.32 15.11 -13.06
C ILE A 253 2.43 14.46 -14.12
N ALA A 254 1.77 13.34 -13.80
CA ALA A 254 0.86 12.67 -14.73
C ALA A 254 -0.23 13.63 -15.24
N ARG A 255 -0.91 14.34 -14.33
CA ARG A 255 -1.92 15.36 -14.68
C ARG A 255 -1.36 16.49 -15.52
N ASN A 256 -0.15 16.97 -15.22
CA ASN A 256 0.47 18.02 -16.00
C ASN A 256 0.81 17.57 -17.43
N LEU A 257 1.24 16.32 -17.62
CA LEU A 257 1.60 15.76 -18.92
C LEU A 257 0.38 15.28 -19.75
N HIS A 258 -0.78 15.12 -19.12
CA HIS A 258 -1.98 14.54 -19.75
C HIS A 258 -3.24 15.39 -19.55
N ASP A 259 -3.11 16.72 -19.67
CA ASP A 259 -4.24 17.67 -19.67
C ASP A 259 -5.21 17.51 -18.50
N GLY A 260 -4.66 17.27 -17.30
CA GLY A 260 -5.42 17.07 -16.08
C GLY A 260 -5.85 15.63 -15.79
N ARG A 261 -5.47 14.64 -16.62
CA ARG A 261 -5.71 13.19 -16.39
C ARG A 261 -4.52 12.51 -15.67
N PRO A 262 -4.72 11.50 -14.81
CA PRO A 262 -5.94 10.74 -14.61
C PRO A 262 -6.98 11.43 -13.70
N GLN A 263 -8.25 11.15 -13.97
CA GLN A 263 -9.46 11.54 -13.25
C GLN A 263 -10.39 10.34 -13.06
N GLY A 264 -11.43 10.46 -12.22
CA GLY A 264 -12.46 9.42 -12.10
C GLY A 264 -11.96 8.07 -11.57
N PHE A 265 -10.96 8.08 -10.69
CA PHE A 265 -10.38 6.86 -10.09
C PHE A 265 -10.64 6.79 -8.58
N VAL A 266 -10.47 5.61 -8.00
CA VAL A 266 -10.65 5.37 -6.55
C VAL A 266 -9.32 5.40 -5.83
N THR A 267 -9.29 6.01 -4.65
CA THR A 267 -8.15 5.90 -3.73
C THR A 267 -8.60 5.29 -2.41
N CYS A 268 -7.75 4.47 -1.81
CA CYS A 268 -7.99 3.90 -0.50
C CYS A 268 -6.72 3.95 0.35
N ASP A 269 -6.85 4.47 1.56
CA ASP A 269 -5.85 4.31 2.61
C ASP A 269 -6.26 3.19 3.56
N LEU A 270 -5.42 2.16 3.63
CA LEU A 270 -5.54 0.99 4.48
C LEU A 270 -4.31 0.94 5.40
N ASP A 271 -4.31 1.84 6.39
CA ASP A 271 -3.27 1.92 7.41
C ASP A 271 -3.85 1.62 8.80
N MET A 272 -3.03 1.10 9.69
CA MET A 272 -3.41 0.77 11.08
C MET A 272 -3.58 2.03 11.95
N GLN A 273 -3.19 3.20 11.44
CA GLN A 273 -3.32 4.49 12.10
C GLN A 273 -3.94 5.53 11.16
N ARG A 274 -4.74 6.44 11.73
CA ARG A 274 -5.21 7.62 10.99
C ARG A 274 -4.19 8.72 11.05
N HIS A 275 -3.51 8.95 9.93
CA HIS A 275 -2.46 9.95 9.83
C HIS A 275 -2.89 11.11 8.92
N TYR A 276 -2.40 12.32 9.20
CA TYR A 276 -2.76 13.51 8.40
C TYR A 276 -2.38 13.34 6.92
N ARG A 277 -1.20 12.77 6.66
CA ARG A 277 -0.64 12.67 5.31
C ARG A 277 -1.44 11.73 4.39
N PRO A 278 -1.76 10.48 4.76
CA PRO A 278 -2.59 9.62 3.93
C PRO A 278 -4.01 10.17 3.77
N ARG A 279 -4.63 10.69 4.84
CA ARG A 279 -5.95 11.34 4.77
C ARG A 279 -5.97 12.47 3.75
N MET A 280 -4.98 13.37 3.78
CA MET A 280 -4.96 14.49 2.84
C MET A 280 -4.50 14.09 1.43
N ASN A 281 -3.42 13.32 1.32
CA ASN A 281 -2.70 13.12 0.05
C ASN A 281 -3.10 11.85 -0.69
N VAL A 282 -3.79 10.91 -0.04
CA VAL A 282 -4.36 9.72 -0.68
C VAL A 282 -5.88 9.86 -0.76
N VAL A 283 -6.54 10.16 0.35
CA VAL A 283 -8.00 10.09 0.44
C VAL A 283 -8.70 11.34 -0.07
N GLN A 284 -8.26 12.55 0.30
CA GLN A 284 -9.05 13.76 0.03
C GLN A 284 -8.61 14.53 -1.22
N ARG A 285 -7.35 14.96 -1.30
CA ARG A 285 -6.86 15.82 -2.39
C ARG A 285 -6.89 15.15 -3.76
N PRO A 286 -6.50 13.86 -3.92
CA PRO A 286 -6.52 13.22 -5.23
C PRO A 286 -7.91 13.13 -5.87
N THR A 287 -8.95 12.96 -5.04
CA THR A 287 -10.34 12.71 -5.47
C THR A 287 -11.26 13.90 -5.23
N LEU A 288 -10.72 15.09 -4.96
CA LEU A 288 -11.51 16.27 -4.58
C LEU A 288 -12.42 16.76 -5.72
N GLN A 289 -11.92 16.69 -6.96
CA GLN A 289 -12.65 17.13 -8.15
C GLN A 289 -13.53 16.02 -8.75
N SER A 290 -13.04 14.78 -8.75
CA SER A 290 -13.70 13.59 -9.29
C SER A 290 -13.15 12.33 -8.63
N GLY A 291 -13.91 11.23 -8.63
CA GLY A 291 -13.53 9.98 -7.95
C GLY A 291 -14.06 9.88 -6.51
N ARG A 292 -13.57 8.89 -5.76
CA ARG A 292 -13.95 8.64 -4.37
C ARG A 292 -12.74 8.18 -3.56
N GLY A 293 -12.58 8.74 -2.36
CA GLY A 293 -11.53 8.37 -1.41
C GLY A 293 -12.10 7.66 -0.19
N TYR A 294 -11.44 6.60 0.25
CA TYR A 294 -11.81 5.79 1.42
C TYR A 294 -10.66 5.70 2.43
N GLU A 295 -10.99 5.73 3.73
CA GLU A 295 -10.02 5.59 4.84
C GLU A 295 -10.48 4.43 5.75
N ILE A 296 -9.73 3.32 5.76
CA ILE A 296 -10.05 2.11 6.50
C ILE A 296 -8.92 1.83 7.48
N THR A 297 -9.22 1.86 8.77
CA THR A 297 -8.22 1.69 9.82
C THR A 297 -8.19 0.26 10.35
N GLY A 298 -7.05 -0.43 10.24
CA GLY A 298 -6.88 -1.78 10.76
C GLY A 298 -5.48 -2.34 10.52
N HIS A 299 -5.14 -3.41 11.23
CA HIS A 299 -3.84 -4.08 11.14
C HIS A 299 -3.63 -4.76 9.78
N HIS A 300 -2.47 -4.55 9.14
CA HIS A 300 -2.20 -4.97 7.76
C HIS A 300 -2.28 -6.48 7.56
N GLU A 301 -1.82 -7.25 8.55
CA GLU A 301 -1.86 -8.71 8.59
C GLU A 301 -3.29 -9.29 8.60
N ILE A 302 -4.29 -8.45 8.88
CA ILE A 302 -5.72 -8.79 8.77
C ILE A 302 -6.32 -8.15 7.51
N MET A 303 -6.08 -6.85 7.33
CA MET A 303 -6.76 -6.06 6.30
C MET A 303 -6.31 -6.41 4.88
N VAL A 304 -5.03 -6.69 4.66
CA VAL A 304 -4.50 -7.01 3.32
C VAL A 304 -5.00 -8.37 2.83
N PRO A 305 -4.90 -9.48 3.61
CA PRO A 305 -5.52 -10.75 3.23
C PRO A 305 -7.02 -10.62 3.01
N LEU A 306 -7.73 -9.92 3.91
CA LEU A 306 -9.16 -9.73 3.81
C LEU A 306 -9.56 -9.03 2.49
N LEU A 307 -8.87 -7.94 2.13
CA LEU A 307 -9.12 -7.24 0.87
C LEU A 307 -8.83 -8.13 -0.34
N ALA A 308 -7.66 -8.79 -0.35
CA ALA A 308 -7.24 -9.59 -1.49
C ALA A 308 -8.19 -10.76 -1.75
N TRP A 309 -8.56 -11.51 -0.70
CA TRP A 309 -9.51 -12.60 -0.82
C TRP A 309 -10.88 -12.09 -1.28
N ALA A 310 -11.29 -10.90 -0.85
CA ALA A 310 -12.58 -10.33 -1.23
C ALA A 310 -12.64 -9.99 -2.72
N VAL A 311 -11.57 -9.41 -3.23
CA VAL A 311 -11.42 -9.11 -4.65
C VAL A 311 -11.40 -10.39 -5.48
N VAL A 312 -10.62 -11.40 -5.07
CA VAL A 312 -10.50 -12.66 -5.81
C VAL A 312 -11.85 -13.39 -5.88
N GLU A 313 -12.55 -13.55 -4.76
CA GLU A 313 -13.86 -14.19 -4.74
C GLU A 313 -14.91 -13.44 -5.57
N ARG A 314 -14.88 -12.10 -5.57
CA ARG A 314 -15.80 -11.28 -6.38
C ARG A 314 -15.50 -11.33 -7.88
N LEU A 315 -14.26 -11.65 -8.26
CA LEU A 315 -13.88 -11.80 -9.66
C LEU A 315 -14.41 -13.10 -10.27
N GLY A 316 -14.49 -14.18 -9.48
CA GLY A 316 -14.83 -15.54 -9.92
C GLY A 316 -13.59 -16.37 -10.22
#